data_AF-A0A3N5QIH1-F1
#
_entry.id   AF-A0A3N5QIH1-F1
#
_cell.length_a   1.000
_cell.length_b   1.000
_cell.length_c   1.000
_cell.angle_alpha   90.00
_cell.angle_beta   90.00
_cell.angle_gamma   90.00
#
_symmetry.space_group_name_H-M   'P 1'
#
loop_
_entity.id
_entity.type
_entity.pdbx_description
1 polymer ?
#
loop_
_entity_poly.entity_id
_entity_poly.type
_entity_poly.pdbx_seq_one_letter_code
_entity_poly.pdbx_strand_id
1 'polypeptide(L)'
;MNIEKSKQLFEEAKKIIPGGVNSPVRAFKSVGGTPVFIKRASGSRLYDIDGNEFIDYIGSWGPHIFGHNPPFIKKALLEAIENGTSFGAPTKLEVEVAKLITELVPSVEMVRMVNSGTEATMSAVRAARGFTGKEKIIKFEGCYHGHADFFLIKAGSGALTLGVPTSPGVTKSNAADTLIADFNNIGSVKSLVKANKNDIAAVIIEGVVGNMGVVKADDKFIKELRTICDEEKI
;
A
#
# COMPACT_ATOMS: atom_id res chain seq x y z
N MET A 1 -18.08 5.78 -26.97
CA MET A 1 -18.36 6.15 -25.57
C MET A 1 -18.32 7.66 -25.46
N ASN A 2 -19.37 8.30 -24.94
CA ASN A 2 -19.39 9.76 -24.75
C ASN A 2 -18.72 10.08 -23.40
N ILE A 3 -17.78 11.02 -23.36
CA ILE A 3 -17.07 11.41 -22.12
C ILE A 3 -16.94 12.93 -21.98
N GLU A 4 -17.81 13.71 -22.61
CA GLU A 4 -17.69 15.17 -22.66
C GLU A 4 -17.79 15.83 -21.28
N LYS A 5 -18.67 15.36 -20.39
CA LYS A 5 -18.72 15.89 -19.02
C LYS A 5 -17.47 15.54 -18.23
N SER A 6 -16.96 14.31 -18.38
CA SER A 6 -15.70 13.90 -17.76
C SER A 6 -14.52 14.75 -18.23
N LYS A 7 -14.45 15.08 -19.53
CA LYS A 7 -13.44 16.00 -20.07
C LYS A 7 -13.55 17.40 -19.46
N GLN A 8 -14.73 17.99 -19.46
CA GLN A 8 -14.97 19.32 -18.91
C GLN A 8 -14.56 19.38 -17.43
N LEU A 9 -15.01 18.41 -16.63
CA LEU A 9 -14.69 18.33 -15.21
C LEU A 9 -13.20 18.08 -14.95
N PHE A 10 -12.52 17.31 -15.81
CA PHE A 10 -11.08 17.11 -15.70
C PHE A 10 -10.29 18.40 -16.00
N GLU A 11 -10.71 19.20 -16.99
CA GLU A 11 -10.11 20.50 -17.27
C GLU A 11 -10.29 21.48 -16.11
N GLU A 12 -11.45 21.45 -15.44
CA GLU A 12 -11.67 22.21 -14.21
C GLU A 12 -10.77 21.71 -13.08
N ALA A 13 -10.73 20.40 -12.85
CA ALA A 13 -9.94 19.78 -11.79
C ALA A 13 -8.44 20.10 -11.92
N LYS A 14 -7.89 20.10 -13.13
CA LYS A 14 -6.47 20.44 -13.38
C LYS A 14 -6.07 21.84 -12.93
N LYS A 15 -7.04 22.77 -12.78
CA LYS A 15 -6.77 24.14 -12.31
C LYS A 15 -6.57 24.21 -10.79
N ILE A 16 -7.10 23.23 -10.05
CA ILE A 16 -7.20 23.29 -8.57
C ILE A 16 -6.62 22.06 -7.87
N ILE A 17 -6.40 20.95 -8.58
CA ILE A 17 -5.80 19.71 -8.06
C ILE A 17 -4.59 19.39 -8.92
N PRO A 18 -3.39 19.14 -8.35
CA PRO A 18 -2.21 18.75 -9.12
C PRO A 18 -2.48 17.55 -10.03
N GLY A 19 -2.35 17.74 -11.34
CA GLY A 19 -2.67 16.70 -12.33
C GLY A 19 -4.16 16.32 -12.43
N GLY A 20 -5.05 17.11 -11.81
CA GLY A 20 -6.50 16.93 -11.81
C GLY A 20 -7.00 15.80 -10.90
N VAL A 21 -6.14 15.20 -10.06
CA VAL A 21 -6.49 14.01 -9.26
C VAL A 21 -5.80 13.98 -7.88
N ASN A 22 -6.45 13.36 -6.89
CA ASN A 22 -5.89 13.13 -5.56
C ASN A 22 -5.01 11.87 -5.44
N SER A 23 -4.88 11.09 -6.51
CA SER A 23 -3.99 9.93 -6.58
C SER A 23 -3.46 9.78 -8.01
N PRO A 24 -2.12 9.73 -8.24
CA PRO A 24 -1.53 9.86 -9.57
C PRO A 24 -2.05 8.87 -10.61
N VAL A 25 -2.30 7.61 -10.23
CA VAL A 25 -2.79 6.57 -11.15
C VAL A 25 -4.14 6.93 -11.77
N ARG A 26 -4.96 7.74 -11.08
CA ARG A 26 -6.26 8.18 -11.56
C ARG A 26 -6.18 9.15 -12.73
N ALA A 27 -5.01 9.75 -13.00
CA ALA A 27 -4.83 10.69 -14.12
C ALA A 27 -4.67 10.01 -15.48
N PHE A 28 -4.68 8.67 -15.55
CA PHE A 28 -4.57 7.87 -16.78
C PHE A 28 -3.29 8.10 -17.60
N LYS A 29 -2.26 8.73 -17.02
CA LYS A 29 -1.00 9.03 -17.73
C LYS A 29 -0.34 7.80 -18.38
N SER A 30 -0.43 6.63 -17.74
CA SER A 30 0.17 5.39 -18.25
C SER A 30 -0.62 4.71 -19.38
N VAL A 31 -1.90 5.06 -19.54
CA VAL A 31 -2.80 4.44 -20.54
C VAL A 31 -3.28 5.44 -21.59
N GLY A 32 -2.99 6.73 -21.41
CA GLY A 32 -3.44 7.82 -22.26
C GLY A 32 -4.92 8.17 -22.06
N GLY A 33 -5.37 9.21 -22.74
CA GLY A 33 -6.75 9.68 -22.69
C GLY A 33 -7.10 10.52 -21.46
N THR A 34 -8.41 10.67 -21.23
CA THR A 34 -8.97 11.45 -20.13
C THR A 34 -9.62 10.50 -19.11
N PRO A 35 -9.36 10.67 -17.80
CA PRO A 35 -10.05 9.90 -16.77
C PRO A 35 -11.57 10.08 -16.84
N VAL A 36 -12.31 8.98 -16.67
CA VAL A 36 -13.77 9.03 -16.50
C VAL A 36 -14.13 9.36 -15.06
N PHE A 37 -15.08 10.29 -14.88
CA PHE A 37 -15.54 10.68 -13.55
C PHE A 37 -16.72 9.81 -13.13
N ILE A 38 -16.55 9.05 -12.05
CA ILE A 38 -17.57 8.11 -11.57
C ILE A 38 -18.67 8.83 -10.79
N LYS A 39 -19.93 8.55 -11.13
CA LYS A 39 -21.12 9.08 -10.45
C LYS A 39 -21.63 8.14 -9.36
N ARG A 40 -21.69 6.84 -9.66
CA ARG A 40 -22.18 5.81 -8.73
C ARG A 40 -21.61 4.44 -9.07
N ALA A 41 -21.73 3.52 -8.13
CA ALA A 41 -21.32 2.14 -8.28
C ALA A 41 -22.33 1.21 -7.59
N SER A 42 -22.53 0.00 -8.13
CA SER A 42 -23.41 -1.01 -7.53
C SER A 42 -23.06 -2.40 -8.04
N GLY A 43 -22.95 -3.37 -7.14
CA GLY A 43 -22.54 -4.74 -7.48
C GLY A 43 -21.17 -4.73 -8.18
N SER A 44 -21.07 -5.33 -9.36
CA SER A 44 -19.84 -5.36 -10.15
C SER A 44 -19.70 -4.20 -11.15
N ARG A 45 -20.49 -3.12 -11.00
CA ARG A 45 -20.62 -2.09 -12.04
C ARG A 45 -20.30 -0.68 -11.54
N LEU A 46 -19.61 0.09 -12.40
CA LEU A 46 -19.41 1.53 -12.28
C LEU A 46 -20.27 2.26 -13.30
N TYR A 47 -20.72 3.46 -12.92
CA TYR A 47 -21.50 4.36 -13.77
C TYR A 47 -20.88 5.74 -13.70
N ASP A 48 -20.44 6.27 -14.84
CA ASP A 48 -19.83 7.60 -14.90
C ASP A 48 -20.87 8.74 -14.99
N ILE A 49 -20.39 9.98 -14.97
CA ILE A 49 -21.24 11.18 -15.06
C ILE A 49 -21.84 11.41 -16.45
N ASP A 50 -21.29 10.76 -17.47
CA ASP A 50 -21.76 10.77 -18.86
C ASP A 50 -22.84 9.72 -19.12
N GLY A 51 -23.04 8.79 -18.18
CA GLY A 51 -24.07 7.74 -18.23
C GLY A 51 -23.56 6.42 -18.80
N ASN A 52 -22.25 6.26 -19.02
CA ASN A 52 -21.67 4.99 -19.42
C ASN A 52 -21.63 4.02 -18.25
N GLU A 53 -21.71 2.74 -18.56
CA GLU A 53 -21.67 1.64 -17.61
C GLU A 53 -20.47 0.74 -17.89
N PHE A 54 -19.77 0.33 -16.84
CA PHE A 54 -18.58 -0.52 -16.91
C PHE A 54 -18.71 -1.70 -15.98
N ILE A 55 -18.27 -2.89 -16.43
CA ILE A 55 -17.94 -3.98 -15.51
C ILE A 55 -16.61 -3.63 -14.84
N ASP A 56 -16.60 -3.59 -13.51
CA ASP A 56 -15.47 -3.12 -12.73
C ASP A 56 -14.58 -4.27 -12.24
N TYR A 57 -13.33 -4.26 -12.71
CA TYR A 57 -12.26 -5.14 -12.25
C TYR A 57 -11.27 -4.42 -11.33
N ILE A 58 -11.45 -3.12 -11.06
CA ILE A 58 -10.60 -2.33 -10.17
C ILE A 58 -11.09 -2.49 -8.73
N GLY A 59 -12.41 -2.48 -8.49
CA GLY A 59 -12.99 -2.70 -7.16
C GLY A 59 -12.49 -1.72 -6.10
N SER A 60 -12.28 -0.46 -6.51
CA SER A 60 -11.62 0.59 -5.70
C SER A 60 -10.25 0.19 -5.15
N TRP A 61 -9.49 -0.57 -5.93
CA TRP A 61 -8.16 -1.10 -5.58
C TRP A 61 -8.19 -2.16 -4.45
N GLY A 62 -9.30 -2.89 -4.30
CA GLY A 62 -9.40 -4.05 -3.40
C GLY A 62 -10.57 -4.09 -2.42
N PRO A 63 -11.02 -2.98 -1.79
CA PRO A 63 -12.01 -3.04 -0.70
C PRO A 63 -13.37 -3.63 -1.05
N HIS A 64 -13.76 -3.64 -2.33
CA HIS A 64 -15.09 -4.05 -2.78
C HIS A 64 -15.18 -5.53 -3.16
N ILE A 65 -14.66 -6.42 -2.30
CA ILE A 65 -14.73 -7.88 -2.50
C ILE A 65 -16.17 -8.41 -2.58
N PHE A 66 -17.12 -7.77 -1.89
CA PHE A 66 -18.55 -8.08 -1.95
C PHE A 66 -19.31 -7.27 -3.02
N GLY A 67 -18.59 -6.64 -3.95
CA GLY A 67 -19.12 -5.65 -4.88
C GLY A 67 -19.35 -4.29 -4.22
N HIS A 68 -19.75 -3.33 -5.05
CA HIS A 68 -20.07 -1.96 -4.66
C HIS A 68 -21.44 -1.88 -3.98
N ASN A 69 -21.53 -1.08 -2.91
CA ASN A 69 -22.76 -0.81 -2.16
C ASN A 69 -23.57 -2.07 -1.77
N PRO A 70 -22.96 -3.09 -1.14
CA PRO A 70 -23.69 -4.28 -0.75
C PRO A 70 -24.69 -3.95 0.39
N PRO A 71 -25.92 -4.49 0.36
CA PRO A 71 -26.98 -4.06 1.28
C PRO A 71 -26.63 -4.14 2.77
N PHE A 72 -25.88 -5.17 3.18
CA PHE A 72 -25.51 -5.37 4.59
C PHE A 72 -24.49 -4.32 5.09
N ILE A 73 -23.51 -3.92 4.26
CA ILE A 73 -22.57 -2.85 4.61
C ILE A 73 -23.30 -1.51 4.62
N LYS A 74 -24.16 -1.25 3.62
CA LYS A 74 -24.95 -0.01 3.58
C LYS A 74 -25.80 0.14 4.83
N LYS A 75 -26.48 -0.93 5.26
CA LYS A 75 -27.27 -0.95 6.48
C LYS A 75 -26.42 -0.62 7.72
N ALA A 76 -25.28 -1.31 7.89
CA ALA A 76 -24.39 -1.07 9.03
C ALA A 76 -23.84 0.37 9.07
N LEU A 77 -23.50 0.95 7.91
CA LEU A 77 -23.04 2.34 7.82
C LEU A 77 -24.14 3.34 8.21
N LEU A 78 -25.37 3.13 7.74
CA LEU A 78 -26.50 4.00 8.11
C LEU A 78 -26.78 3.94 9.61
N GLU A 79 -26.77 2.75 10.20
CA GLU A 79 -26.93 2.58 11.66
C GLU A 79 -25.80 3.24 12.45
N ALA A 80 -24.55 3.17 11.97
CA ALA A 80 -23.42 3.82 12.61
C ALA A 80 -23.52 5.36 12.57
N ILE A 81 -23.95 5.93 11.42
CA ILE A 81 -24.05 7.39 11.23
C ILE A 81 -25.04 8.03 12.22
N GLU A 82 -26.12 7.34 12.58
CA GLU A 82 -27.09 7.83 13.58
C GLU A 82 -26.45 8.09 14.96
N ASN A 83 -25.33 7.44 15.26
CA ASN A 83 -24.60 7.60 16.53
C ASN A 83 -23.45 8.62 16.43
N GLY A 84 -23.23 9.23 15.27
CA GLY A 84 -22.07 10.08 14.97
C GLY A 84 -20.91 9.30 14.34
N THR A 85 -20.02 10.00 13.64
CA THR A 85 -18.99 9.38 12.77
C THR A 85 -17.57 9.43 13.33
N SER A 86 -17.34 10.19 14.40
CA SER A 86 -16.02 10.31 15.06
C SER A 86 -16.20 10.81 16.49
N PHE A 87 -15.45 10.23 17.42
CA PHE A 87 -15.63 10.48 18.86
C PHE A 87 -14.37 10.96 19.58
N GLY A 88 -13.17 10.76 19.00
CA GLY A 88 -11.91 11.05 19.68
C GLY A 88 -11.70 10.25 20.98
N ALA A 89 -12.49 9.18 21.19
CA ALA A 89 -12.50 8.35 22.38
C ALA A 89 -12.78 6.88 22.00
N PRO A 90 -12.37 5.90 22.83
CA PRO A 90 -12.54 4.48 22.53
C PRO A 90 -14.01 4.05 22.40
N THR A 91 -14.25 3.06 21.53
CA THR A 91 -15.55 2.47 21.25
C THR A 91 -15.54 0.95 21.39
N LYS A 92 -16.73 0.35 21.60
CA LYS A 92 -16.89 -1.11 21.58
C LYS A 92 -16.49 -1.73 20.24
N LEU A 93 -16.79 -1.03 19.13
CA LEU A 93 -16.50 -1.49 17.77
C LEU A 93 -14.99 -1.69 17.54
N GLU A 94 -14.13 -0.83 18.11
CA GLU A 94 -12.68 -1.01 18.00
C GLU A 94 -12.22 -2.34 18.61
N VAL A 95 -12.78 -2.73 19.76
CA VAL A 95 -12.47 -4.01 20.42
C VAL A 95 -12.99 -5.19 19.61
N GLU A 96 -14.21 -5.09 19.06
CA GLU A 96 -14.81 -6.14 18.23
C GLU A 96 -14.03 -6.38 16.94
N VAL A 97 -13.62 -5.32 16.25
CA VAL A 97 -12.80 -5.42 15.03
C VAL A 97 -11.41 -5.95 15.37
N ALA A 98 -10.79 -5.51 16.48
CA ALA A 98 -9.49 -6.03 16.91
C ALA A 98 -9.54 -7.55 17.15
N LYS A 99 -10.55 -8.03 17.89
CA LYS A 99 -10.76 -9.46 18.13
C LYS A 99 -10.92 -10.24 16.82
N LEU A 100 -11.77 -9.75 15.92
CA LEU A 100 -11.99 -10.40 14.64
C LEU A 100 -10.70 -10.53 13.81
N ILE A 101 -9.86 -9.49 13.78
CA ILE A 101 -8.56 -9.56 13.08
C ILE A 101 -7.66 -10.61 13.71
N THR A 102 -7.52 -10.61 15.04
CA THR A 102 -6.63 -11.56 15.74
C THR A 102 -7.11 -13.01 15.64
N GLU A 103 -8.43 -13.23 15.48
CA GLU A 103 -9.00 -14.57 15.24
C GLU A 103 -8.75 -15.06 13.81
N LEU A 104 -8.84 -14.16 12.81
CA LEU A 104 -8.72 -14.51 11.39
C LEU A 104 -7.28 -14.55 10.88
N VAL A 105 -6.34 -13.85 11.52
CA VAL A 105 -4.94 -13.77 11.09
C VAL A 105 -4.04 -14.27 12.23
N PRO A 106 -3.68 -15.56 12.26
CA PRO A 106 -3.03 -16.19 13.43
C PRO A 106 -1.68 -15.58 13.84
N SER A 107 -0.99 -14.88 12.94
CA SER A 107 0.27 -14.19 13.27
C SER A 107 0.08 -12.84 13.97
N VAL A 108 -1.15 -12.36 14.10
CA VAL A 108 -1.47 -11.06 14.71
C VAL A 108 -2.05 -11.30 16.10
N GLU A 109 -1.21 -11.25 17.12
CA GLU A 109 -1.63 -11.39 18.53
C GLU A 109 -2.22 -10.09 19.11
N MET A 110 -1.76 -8.94 18.60
CA MET A 110 -2.25 -7.61 18.94
C MET A 110 -2.28 -6.73 17.69
N VAL A 111 -3.26 -5.83 17.60
CA VAL A 111 -3.43 -4.95 16.42
C VAL A 111 -3.66 -3.49 16.83
N ARG A 112 -3.20 -2.57 15.98
CA ARG A 112 -3.47 -1.14 16.07
C ARG A 112 -4.10 -0.68 14.75
N MET A 113 -5.30 -0.12 14.83
CA MET A 113 -5.95 0.50 13.67
C MET A 113 -5.32 1.87 13.37
N VAL A 114 -5.21 2.18 12.08
CA VAL A 114 -4.74 3.47 11.54
C VAL A 114 -5.56 3.78 10.29
N ASN A 115 -5.35 4.95 9.67
CA ASN A 115 -6.24 5.48 8.64
C ASN A 115 -5.81 5.11 7.22
N SER A 116 -4.61 4.54 7.03
CA SER A 116 -4.13 4.13 5.71
C SER A 116 -3.09 3.02 5.78
N GLY A 117 -2.87 2.35 4.64
CA GLY A 117 -1.76 1.42 4.47
C GLY A 117 -0.39 2.07 4.66
N THR A 118 -0.22 3.34 4.24
CA THR A 118 1.02 4.10 4.47
C THR A 118 1.30 4.28 5.97
N GLU A 119 0.29 4.66 6.77
CA GLU A 119 0.46 4.81 8.22
C GLU A 119 0.78 3.46 8.90
N ALA A 120 0.18 2.37 8.39
CA ALA A 120 0.39 1.03 8.93
C ALA A 120 1.84 0.57 8.71
N THR A 121 2.36 0.71 7.49
CA THR A 121 3.74 0.33 7.15
C THR A 121 4.77 1.25 7.80
N MET A 122 4.46 2.54 7.96
CA MET A 122 5.27 3.46 8.75
C MET A 122 5.40 3.01 10.21
N SER A 123 4.28 2.61 10.82
CA SER A 123 4.24 2.16 12.20
C SER A 123 4.93 0.82 12.38
N ALA A 124 4.75 -0.12 11.44
CA ALA A 124 5.40 -1.43 11.46
C ALA A 124 6.93 -1.33 11.37
N VAL A 125 7.45 -0.52 10.43
CA VAL A 125 8.90 -0.27 10.32
C VAL A 125 9.45 0.39 11.58
N ARG A 126 8.75 1.38 12.14
CA ARG A 126 9.16 2.04 13.38
C ARG A 126 9.17 1.06 14.56
N ALA A 127 8.17 0.19 14.67
CA ALA A 127 8.10 -0.83 15.71
C ALA A 127 9.25 -1.85 15.57
N ALA A 128 9.55 -2.31 14.36
CA ALA A 128 10.64 -3.25 14.12
C ALA A 128 12.02 -2.64 14.46
N ARG A 129 12.27 -1.38 14.08
CA ARG A 129 13.47 -0.63 14.48
C ARG A 129 13.57 -0.50 16.00
N GLY A 130 12.47 -0.11 16.66
CA GLY A 130 12.44 0.02 18.12
C GLY A 130 12.64 -1.29 18.86
N PHE A 131 12.11 -2.40 18.34
CA PHE A 131 12.25 -3.73 18.94
C PHE A 131 13.67 -4.30 18.78
N THR A 132 14.26 -4.15 17.59
CA THR A 132 15.56 -4.73 17.27
C THR A 132 16.74 -3.83 17.66
N GLY A 133 16.53 -2.52 17.79
CA GLY A 133 17.59 -1.52 17.97
C GLY A 133 18.44 -1.29 16.71
N LYS A 134 17.99 -1.77 15.56
CA LYS A 134 18.70 -1.71 14.26
C LYS A 134 18.08 -0.65 13.36
N GLU A 135 18.83 -0.13 12.39
CA GLU A 135 18.38 1.02 11.58
C GLU A 135 17.81 0.63 10.21
N LYS A 136 18.40 -0.37 9.55
CA LYS A 136 18.10 -0.64 8.13
C LYS A 136 16.87 -1.52 7.93
N ILE A 137 16.20 -1.34 6.81
CA ILE A 137 15.17 -2.27 6.33
C ILE A 137 15.52 -2.78 4.94
N ILE A 138 15.09 -4.00 4.61
CA ILE A 138 15.07 -4.50 3.24
C ILE A 138 13.64 -4.39 2.70
N LYS A 139 13.49 -3.78 1.52
CA LYS A 139 12.29 -3.88 0.69
C LYS A 139 12.63 -4.44 -0.68
N PHE A 140 11.62 -4.80 -1.45
CA PHE A 140 11.80 -5.34 -2.80
C PHE A 140 11.51 -4.30 -3.88
N GLU A 141 12.24 -4.37 -5.00
CA GLU A 141 11.85 -3.66 -6.21
C GLU A 141 10.46 -4.10 -6.67
N GLY A 142 9.64 -3.17 -7.17
CA GLY A 142 8.26 -3.43 -7.58
C GLY A 142 7.22 -3.50 -6.45
N CYS A 143 7.63 -3.75 -5.21
CA CYS A 143 6.74 -3.64 -4.05
C CYS A 143 6.49 -2.17 -3.66
N TYR A 144 5.26 -1.88 -3.23
CA TYR A 144 4.80 -0.59 -2.76
C TYR A 144 4.21 -0.71 -1.34
N HIS A 145 4.71 0.13 -0.44
CA HIS A 145 4.34 0.14 0.98
C HIS A 145 3.88 1.53 1.44
N GLY A 146 3.33 2.33 0.53
CA GLY A 146 3.02 3.73 0.80
C GLY A 146 4.16 4.67 0.40
N HIS A 147 3.99 5.95 0.73
CA HIS A 147 4.86 7.03 0.26
C HIS A 147 5.64 7.71 1.39
N ALA A 148 5.86 7.01 2.51
CA ALA A 148 6.82 7.49 3.51
C ALA A 148 8.21 7.60 2.88
N ASP A 149 8.99 8.61 3.27
CA ASP A 149 10.27 8.95 2.63
C ASP A 149 11.21 7.75 2.44
N PHE A 150 11.33 6.89 3.45
CA PHE A 150 12.18 5.70 3.42
C PHE A 150 11.67 4.58 2.50
N PHE A 151 10.45 4.67 1.95
CA PHE A 151 9.97 3.78 0.88
C PHE A 151 10.19 4.34 -0.52
N LEU A 152 10.42 5.65 -0.66
CA LEU A 152 10.62 6.33 -1.94
C LEU A 152 12.08 6.25 -2.41
N ILE A 153 12.64 5.02 -2.37
CA ILE A 153 14.05 4.72 -2.63
C ILE A 153 14.13 3.65 -3.73
N LYS A 154 15.01 3.86 -4.71
CA LYS A 154 15.38 2.87 -5.74
C LYS A 154 16.80 2.38 -5.50
N ALA A 155 17.12 1.23 -6.11
CA ALA A 155 18.49 0.76 -6.17
C ALA A 155 19.38 1.81 -6.85
N GLY A 156 20.56 2.06 -6.27
CA GLY A 156 21.59 2.87 -6.91
C GLY A 156 22.20 2.14 -8.11
N SER A 157 22.70 2.89 -9.11
CA SER A 157 23.47 2.30 -10.21
C SER A 157 24.91 2.00 -9.77
N GLY A 158 25.38 0.76 -9.93
CA GLY A 158 26.79 0.37 -9.74
C GLY A 158 27.18 0.02 -8.29
N ALA A 159 28.49 0.05 -7.97
CA ALA A 159 29.10 -0.36 -6.70
C ALA A 159 28.66 0.45 -5.45
N LEU A 160 27.68 1.34 -5.59
CA LEU A 160 27.02 2.04 -4.51
C LEU A 160 25.86 1.17 -4.02
N THR A 161 26.11 0.42 -2.95
CA THR A 161 25.08 -0.35 -2.21
C THR A 161 24.04 0.55 -1.51
N LEU A 162 24.15 1.87 -1.67
CA LEU A 162 23.29 2.86 -1.03
C LEU A 162 22.10 3.18 -1.94
N GLY A 163 20.90 3.17 -1.36
CA GLY A 163 19.68 3.57 -2.04
C GLY A 163 19.72 5.02 -2.50
N VAL A 164 18.98 5.32 -3.58
CA VAL A 164 18.84 6.69 -4.10
C VAL A 164 17.38 7.11 -4.04
N PRO A 165 17.05 8.32 -3.54
CA PRO A 165 15.69 8.84 -3.57
C PRO A 165 15.07 8.83 -4.96
N THR A 166 13.77 8.49 -5.05
CA THR A 166 12.99 8.49 -6.30
C THR A 166 12.12 9.73 -6.47
N SER A 167 11.91 10.50 -5.39
CA SER A 167 11.09 11.72 -5.39
C SER A 167 11.93 12.93 -4.98
N PRO A 168 11.87 14.04 -5.75
CA PRO A 168 12.40 15.32 -5.28
C PRO A 168 11.79 15.69 -3.92
N GLY A 169 12.63 16.04 -2.95
CA GLY A 169 12.22 16.38 -1.57
C GLY A 169 12.57 15.29 -0.54
N VAL A 170 12.83 14.05 -0.96
CA VAL A 170 13.34 13.00 -0.06
C VAL A 170 14.86 13.15 0.08
N THR A 171 15.33 13.24 1.33
CA THR A 171 16.76 13.45 1.63
C THR A 171 17.58 12.17 1.38
N LYS A 172 18.89 12.34 1.14
CA LYS A 172 19.81 11.19 1.02
C LYS A 172 19.89 10.38 2.31
N SER A 173 19.74 11.01 3.47
CA SER A 173 19.74 10.33 4.76
C SER A 173 18.57 9.37 4.89
N ASN A 174 17.38 9.73 4.41
CA ASN A 174 16.23 8.80 4.36
C ASN A 174 16.49 7.58 3.47
N ALA A 175 17.40 7.69 2.49
CA ALA A 175 17.74 6.59 1.59
C ALA A 175 18.81 5.63 2.16
N ALA A 176 19.60 6.09 3.12
CA ALA A 176 20.71 5.31 3.69
C ALA A 176 20.22 4.06 4.43
N ASP A 177 19.03 4.12 5.01
CA ASP A 177 18.49 3.06 5.87
C ASP A 177 17.57 2.09 5.11
N THR A 178 17.44 2.24 3.79
CA THR A 178 16.58 1.39 2.97
C THR A 178 17.39 0.65 1.92
N LEU A 179 17.47 -0.66 2.10
CA LEU A 179 18.11 -1.60 1.20
C LEU A 179 17.08 -2.15 0.21
N ILE A 180 17.46 -2.28 -1.06
CA ILE A 180 16.59 -2.78 -2.13
C ILE A 180 17.09 -4.15 -2.59
N ALA A 181 16.27 -5.18 -2.40
CA ALA A 181 16.48 -6.50 -2.95
C ALA A 181 15.61 -6.73 -4.21
N ASP A 182 16.00 -7.68 -5.06
CA ASP A 182 15.16 -8.08 -6.19
C ASP A 182 14.11 -9.10 -5.72
N PHE A 183 12.86 -8.90 -6.11
CA PHE A 183 11.77 -9.81 -5.78
C PHE A 183 12.04 -11.21 -6.37
N ASN A 184 11.72 -12.28 -5.62
CA ASN A 184 12.05 -13.68 -5.95
C ASN A 184 13.55 -14.01 -6.11
N ASN A 185 14.47 -13.09 -5.77
CA ASN A 185 15.91 -13.35 -5.77
C ASN A 185 16.47 -13.43 -4.35
N ILE A 186 16.50 -14.64 -3.78
CA ILE A 186 17.05 -14.84 -2.42
C ILE A 186 18.55 -14.51 -2.33
N GLY A 187 19.30 -14.64 -3.44
CA GLY A 187 20.72 -14.29 -3.49
C GLY A 187 20.96 -12.78 -3.27
N SER A 188 20.05 -11.94 -3.76
CA SER A 188 20.05 -10.50 -3.53
C SER A 188 19.89 -10.19 -2.03
N VAL A 189 18.94 -10.84 -1.37
CA VAL A 189 18.72 -10.71 0.10
C VAL A 189 19.95 -11.17 0.89
N LYS A 190 20.49 -12.36 0.61
CA LYS A 190 21.69 -12.90 1.29
C LYS A 190 22.89 -11.97 1.17
N SER A 191 23.05 -11.33 0.01
CA SER A 191 24.14 -10.37 -0.22
C SER A 191 23.98 -9.11 0.63
N LEU A 192 22.77 -8.56 0.72
CA LEU A 192 22.47 -7.39 1.56
C LEU A 192 22.65 -7.69 3.05
N VAL A 193 22.16 -8.83 3.51
CA VAL A 193 22.34 -9.31 4.88
C VAL A 193 23.81 -9.44 5.23
N LYS A 194 24.61 -10.10 4.37
CA LYS A 194 26.04 -10.26 4.56
C LYS A 194 26.78 -8.91 4.65
N ALA A 195 26.36 -7.93 3.86
CA ALA A 195 26.97 -6.60 3.83
C ALA A 195 26.53 -5.68 5.00
N ASN A 196 25.42 -6.00 5.67
CA ASN A 196 24.82 -5.17 6.73
C ASN A 196 24.55 -5.99 8.00
N LYS A 197 25.52 -6.80 8.40
CA LYS A 197 25.41 -7.69 9.57
C LYS A 197 24.99 -6.90 10.82
N ASN A 198 24.04 -7.48 11.56
CA ASN A 198 23.50 -6.93 12.81
C ASN A 198 22.82 -5.55 12.69
N ASP A 199 22.51 -5.06 11.49
CA ASP A 199 22.00 -3.70 11.29
C ASP A 199 20.65 -3.66 10.54
N ILE A 200 20.08 -4.81 10.19
CA ILE A 200 18.77 -4.91 9.53
C ILE A 200 17.68 -5.21 10.56
N ALA A 201 16.76 -4.26 10.71
CA ALA A 201 15.62 -4.30 11.62
C ALA A 201 14.41 -5.06 11.10
N ALA A 202 14.21 -5.09 9.78
CA ALA A 202 13.06 -5.76 9.16
C ALA A 202 13.30 -6.07 7.69
N VAL A 203 12.58 -7.08 7.20
CA VAL A 203 12.26 -7.23 5.78
C VAL A 203 10.77 -7.00 5.57
N ILE A 204 10.41 -6.11 4.64
CA ILE A 204 9.02 -5.82 4.26
C ILE A 204 8.73 -6.27 2.82
N ILE A 205 7.62 -6.97 2.62
CA ILE A 205 7.29 -7.64 1.35
C ILE A 205 5.77 -7.70 1.11
N GLU A 206 5.37 -7.62 -0.16
CA GLU A 206 4.05 -8.08 -0.63
C GLU A 206 4.13 -9.58 -0.97
N GLY A 207 3.40 -10.47 -0.26
CA GLY A 207 3.44 -11.92 -0.54
C GLY A 207 2.93 -12.29 -1.94
N VAL A 208 2.04 -11.46 -2.48
CA VAL A 208 1.71 -11.39 -3.91
C VAL A 208 1.78 -9.92 -4.26
N VAL A 209 2.72 -9.53 -5.12
CA VAL A 209 2.86 -8.15 -5.55
C VAL A 209 1.65 -7.77 -6.39
N GLY A 210 1.04 -6.62 -6.12
CA GLY A 210 -0.03 -6.05 -6.94
C GLY A 210 0.37 -4.78 -7.70
N ASN A 211 1.45 -4.11 -7.27
CA ASN A 211 1.79 -2.75 -7.71
C ASN A 211 2.72 -2.68 -8.95
N MET A 212 3.25 -3.82 -9.40
CA MET A 212 3.97 -3.97 -10.68
C MET A 212 3.28 -5.02 -11.58
N GLY A 213 1.96 -5.14 -11.46
CA GLY A 213 1.21 -6.30 -11.92
C GLY A 213 1.14 -7.39 -10.85
N VAL A 214 0.42 -8.47 -11.14
CA VAL A 214 0.20 -9.58 -10.20
C VAL A 214 1.36 -10.58 -10.30
N VAL A 215 2.28 -10.52 -9.33
CA VAL A 215 3.46 -11.40 -9.28
C VAL A 215 3.50 -12.12 -7.94
N LYS A 216 3.31 -13.45 -7.94
CA LYS A 216 3.35 -14.27 -6.73
C LYS A 216 4.80 -14.47 -6.27
N ALA A 217 5.05 -14.36 -4.97
CA ALA A 217 6.32 -14.78 -4.41
C ALA A 217 6.47 -16.31 -4.50
N ASP A 218 7.63 -16.80 -4.93
CA ASP A 218 7.88 -18.23 -5.01
C ASP A 218 7.86 -18.84 -3.60
N ASP A 219 7.20 -20.00 -3.45
CA ASP A 219 7.07 -20.63 -2.12
C ASP A 219 8.44 -20.95 -1.50
N LYS A 220 9.43 -21.31 -2.33
CA LYS A 220 10.82 -21.51 -1.90
C LYS A 220 11.46 -20.20 -1.42
N PHE A 221 11.25 -19.11 -2.17
CA PHE A 221 11.78 -17.80 -1.83
C PHE A 221 11.23 -17.31 -0.49
N ILE A 222 9.92 -17.40 -0.26
CA ILE A 222 9.29 -16.99 1.01
C ILE A 222 9.79 -17.82 2.20
N LYS A 223 9.93 -19.14 2.03
CA LYS A 223 10.46 -20.01 3.09
C LYS A 223 11.89 -19.65 3.44
N GLU A 224 12.76 -19.50 2.44
CA GLU A 224 14.14 -19.08 2.67
C GLU A 224 14.23 -17.68 3.28
N LEU A 225 13.34 -16.76 2.88
CA LEU A 225 13.30 -15.42 3.45
C LEU A 225 12.99 -15.45 4.95
N ARG A 226 12.00 -16.25 5.36
CA ARG A 226 11.68 -16.45 6.78
C ARG A 226 12.87 -17.03 7.55
N THR A 227 13.52 -18.08 7.00
CA THR A 227 14.70 -18.69 7.62
C THR A 227 15.83 -17.67 7.83
N ILE A 228 16.12 -16.82 6.84
CA ILE A 228 17.13 -15.76 6.98
C ILE A 228 16.76 -14.80 8.11
N CYS A 229 15.51 -14.36 8.18
CA CYS A 229 15.07 -13.46 9.24
C CYS A 229 15.19 -14.11 10.64
N ASP A 230 14.90 -15.41 10.76
CA ASP A 230 15.05 -16.15 12.02
C ASP A 230 16.51 -16.25 12.45
N GLU A 231 17.41 -16.61 11.53
CA GLU A 231 18.85 -16.78 11.80
C GLU A 231 19.54 -15.46 12.15
N GLU A 232 19.18 -14.36 11.46
CA GLU A 232 19.81 -13.05 11.60
C GLU A 232 19.09 -12.14 12.62
N LYS A 233 18.02 -12.66 13.25
CA LYS A 233 17.16 -11.96 14.21
C LYS A 233 16.64 -10.64 13.63
N ILE A 234 16.07 -10.72 12.43
CA ILE A 234 15.41 -9.64 11.70
C ILE A 234 13.90 -9.71 11.93
#